data_AF-A0A7C4NH03-F1
#
_entry.id   AF-A0A7C4NH03-F1
#
_cell.length_a   1.000
_cell.length_b   1.000
_cell.length_c   1.000
_cell.angle_alpha   90.00
_cell.angle_beta   90.00
_cell.angle_gamma   90.00
#
_symmetry.space_group_name_H-M   'P 1'
#
loop_
_entity.id
_entity.type
_entity.pdbx_description
1 polymer ?
#
loop_
_entity_poly.entity_id
_entity_poly.type
_entity_poly.pdbx_seq_one_letter_code
_entity_poly.pdbx_strand_id
1 'polypeptide(L)'
;MESLKREILELLDKDLEFRYAVAGYLGLSEVLKRLDAIAEEQKNLREEQVKLREEQTKIWREIASIREEQKNLREEQVKLREEQKNLREEQVRLREDFNKLREDFNEMLAIIGRMDTRLSRVEKTLEKLTIDVEDEAKSVVKHRLKEIGINVDLTSLILPDLELNVYGVSDDVCVIGEATVRAGAGLVDELLNKLNKLRENHPEKLRKNIILVMYVSLPMVELIEKAKEARIWLLKATEEFYRPEELLLRY
;
A
#
# COMPACT_ATOMS: atom_id res chain seq x y z
N MET A 1 56.11 83.50 82.11
CA MET A 1 55.45 82.50 81.23
C MET A 1 56.41 81.90 80.20
N GLU A 2 57.32 82.68 79.63
CA GLU A 2 58.25 82.20 78.59
C GLU A 2 59.26 81.15 79.10
N SER A 3 59.74 81.27 80.36
CA SER A 3 60.63 80.28 80.98
C SER A 3 59.95 78.92 81.20
N LEU A 4 58.72 78.90 81.72
CA LEU A 4 57.95 77.68 81.97
C LEU A 4 57.62 76.93 80.68
N LYS A 5 57.28 77.65 79.61
CA LYS A 5 57.03 77.03 78.30
C LYS A 5 58.28 76.33 77.76
N ARG A 6 59.45 76.94 77.91
CA ARG A 6 60.73 76.36 77.48
C ARG A 6 61.08 75.11 78.29
N GLU A 7 60.86 75.15 79.60
CA GLU A 7 61.07 74.01 80.51
C GLU A 7 60.13 72.83 80.19
N ILE A 8 58.84 73.08 79.95
CA ILE A 8 57.88 72.04 79.52
C ILE A 8 58.30 71.40 78.20
N LEU A 9 58.76 72.19 77.23
CA LEU A 9 59.22 71.67 75.93
C LEU A 9 60.51 70.85 76.06
N GLU A 10 61.46 71.28 76.91
CA GLU A 10 62.68 70.50 77.18
C GLU A 10 62.38 69.18 77.90
N LEU A 11 61.44 69.17 78.85
CA LEU A 11 60.97 67.94 79.51
C LEU A 11 60.23 67.02 78.53
N LEU A 12 59.37 67.57 77.66
CA LEU A 12 58.74 66.79 76.59
C LEU A 12 59.78 66.20 75.64
N ASP A 13 60.94 66.84 75.40
CA ASP A 13 61.97 66.34 74.49
C ASP A 13 62.91 65.29 75.13
N LYS A 14 63.28 65.48 76.40
CA LYS A 14 64.32 64.66 77.05
C LYS A 14 63.79 63.63 78.05
N ASP A 15 62.60 63.85 78.62
CA ASP A 15 62.00 62.96 79.63
C ASP A 15 60.87 62.13 78.99
N LEU A 16 61.16 60.84 78.81
CA LEU A 16 60.26 59.87 78.21
C LEU A 16 59.01 59.64 79.07
N GLU A 17 59.16 59.55 80.39
CA GLU A 17 58.05 59.32 81.31
C GLU A 17 57.12 60.52 81.36
N PHE A 18 57.67 61.74 81.44
CA PHE A 18 56.89 62.97 81.38
C PHE A 18 56.15 63.12 80.04
N ARG A 19 56.80 62.82 78.91
CA ARG A 19 56.17 62.82 77.58
C ARG A 19 55.00 61.85 77.51
N TYR A 20 55.15 60.61 77.99
CA TYR A 20 54.07 59.64 77.99
C TYR A 20 52.94 60.01 78.96
N ALA A 21 53.26 60.56 80.12
CA ALA A 21 52.26 61.06 81.07
C ALA A 21 51.43 62.20 80.44
N VAL A 22 52.08 63.18 79.81
CA VAL A 22 51.39 64.27 79.09
C VAL A 22 50.58 63.73 77.92
N ALA A 23 51.12 62.79 77.13
CA ALA A 23 50.38 62.15 76.05
C ALA A 23 49.14 61.37 76.55
N GLY A 24 49.25 60.72 77.72
CA GLY A 24 48.14 60.06 78.40
C GLY A 24 47.06 61.04 78.86
N TYR A 25 47.44 62.13 79.54
CA TYR A 25 46.51 63.19 79.97
C TYR A 25 45.84 63.91 78.81
N LEU A 26 46.55 64.09 77.69
CA LEU A 26 46.00 64.67 76.45
C LEU A 26 45.18 63.66 75.63
N GLY A 27 45.07 62.40 76.04
CA GLY A 27 44.28 61.37 75.38
C GLY A 27 44.90 60.79 74.10
N LEU A 28 46.17 61.06 73.81
CA LEU A 28 46.84 60.60 72.58
C LEU A 28 46.94 59.06 72.51
N SER A 29 47.08 58.38 73.65
CA SER A 29 47.09 56.91 73.69
C SER A 29 45.75 56.29 73.29
N GLU A 30 44.62 56.93 73.64
CA GLU A 30 43.28 56.51 73.23
C GLU A 30 43.05 56.77 71.73
N VAL A 31 43.56 57.90 71.22
CA VAL A 31 43.53 58.21 69.78
C VAL A 31 44.31 57.18 68.97
N LEU A 32 45.51 56.79 69.40
CA LEU A 32 46.31 55.78 68.70
C LEU A 32 45.60 54.41 68.66
N LYS A 33 45.01 53.96 69.77
CA LYS A 33 44.23 52.71 69.80
C LYS A 33 43.04 52.73 68.82
N ARG A 34 42.35 53.86 68.71
CA ARG A 34 41.26 54.03 67.73
C ARG A 34 41.79 54.02 66.30
N LEU A 35 42.94 54.64 66.05
CA LEU A 35 43.59 54.60 64.73
C LEU A 35 43.99 53.17 64.35
N ASP A 36 44.52 52.38 65.28
CA ASP A 36 44.86 50.98 65.05
C ASP A 36 43.60 50.14 64.76
N ALA A 37 42.52 50.34 65.52
CA ALA A 37 41.24 49.68 65.27
C ALA A 37 40.65 50.04 63.89
N ILE A 38 40.69 51.32 63.52
CA ILE A 38 40.26 51.80 62.20
C ILE A 38 41.13 51.20 61.10
N ALA A 39 42.45 51.10 61.31
CA ALA A 39 43.36 50.50 60.33
C ALA A 39 43.04 49.01 60.08
N GLU A 40 42.70 48.26 61.13
CA GLU A 40 42.28 46.87 61.02
C GLU A 40 40.91 46.74 60.32
N GLU A 41 39.93 47.57 60.67
CA GLU A 41 38.63 47.63 59.97
C GLU A 41 38.82 47.95 58.48
N GLN A 42 39.68 48.91 58.14
CA GLN A 42 40.00 49.26 56.75
C GLN A 42 40.65 48.11 56.00
N LYS A 43 41.49 47.32 56.66
CA LYS A 43 42.10 46.12 56.07
C LYS A 43 41.03 45.06 55.80
N ASN A 44 40.16 44.78 56.76
CA ASN A 44 39.06 43.82 56.60
C ASN A 44 38.11 44.23 55.46
N LEU A 45 37.74 45.52 55.37
CA LEU A 45 36.92 46.04 54.29
C LEU A 45 37.59 45.87 52.91
N ARG A 46 38.92 46.03 52.82
CA ARG A 46 39.64 45.78 51.57
C ARG A 46 39.61 44.30 51.18
N GLU A 47 39.76 43.39 52.13
CA GLU A 47 39.66 41.95 51.89
C GLU A 47 38.26 41.55 51.41
N GLU A 48 37.20 42.10 52.01
CA GLU A 48 35.82 41.90 51.55
C GLU A 48 35.59 42.45 50.14
N GLN A 49 36.11 43.64 49.83
CA GLN A 49 36.02 44.21 48.48
C GLN A 49 36.71 43.34 47.42
N VAL A 50 37.84 42.71 47.76
CA VAL A 50 38.52 41.78 46.85
C VAL A 50 37.65 40.55 46.59
N LYS A 51 37.10 39.93 47.65
CA LYS A 51 36.19 38.78 47.52
C LYS A 51 34.97 39.10 46.66
N LEU A 52 34.34 40.26 46.89
CA LEU A 52 33.20 40.71 46.08
C LEU A 52 33.55 40.88 44.60
N ARG A 53 34.76 41.38 44.28
CA ARG A 53 35.22 41.49 42.89
C ARG A 53 35.46 40.13 42.24
N GLU A 54 35.97 39.16 43.00
CA GLU A 54 36.15 37.79 42.53
C GLU A 54 34.79 37.14 42.20
N GLU A 55 33.80 37.28 43.10
CA GLU A 55 32.43 36.80 42.88
C GLU A 55 31.78 37.47 41.65
N GLN A 56 31.90 38.80 41.52
CA GLN A 56 31.41 39.51 40.34
C GLN A 56 32.06 38.97 39.05
N THR A 57 33.37 38.72 39.07
CA THR A 57 34.08 38.16 37.91
C THR A 57 33.55 36.77 37.54
N LYS A 58 33.25 35.93 38.55
CA LYS A 58 32.64 34.62 38.32
C LYS A 58 31.25 34.74 37.69
N ILE A 59 30.40 35.62 38.23
CA ILE A 59 29.07 35.89 37.69
C ILE A 59 29.15 36.35 36.23
N TRP A 60 30.09 37.25 35.89
CA TRP A 60 30.27 37.70 34.50
C TRP A 60 30.64 36.57 33.54
N ARG A 61 31.45 35.59 33.99
CA ARG A 61 31.77 34.41 33.18
C ARG A 61 30.55 33.53 32.96
N GLU A 62 29.74 33.31 33.99
CA GLU A 62 28.50 32.54 33.88
C GLU A 62 27.50 33.22 32.94
N ILE A 63 27.34 34.55 33.04
CA ILE A 63 26.49 35.32 32.11
C ILE A 63 27.00 35.20 30.67
N ALA A 64 28.32 35.22 30.45
CA ALA A 64 28.88 35.05 29.11
C ALA A 64 28.58 33.65 28.53
N SER A 65 28.74 32.60 29.34
CA SER A 65 28.41 31.22 28.95
C SER A 65 26.93 31.08 28.58
N ILE A 66 26.03 31.62 29.41
CA ILE A 66 24.58 31.56 29.16
C ILE A 66 24.22 32.30 27.86
N ARG A 67 24.88 33.42 27.56
CA ARG A 67 24.65 34.16 26.31
C ARG A 67 25.07 33.35 25.08
N GLU A 68 26.16 32.60 25.18
CA GLU A 68 26.62 31.72 24.11
C GLU A 68 25.64 30.56 23.88
N GLU A 69 25.20 29.89 24.94
CA GLU A 69 24.17 28.85 24.87
C GLU A 69 22.86 29.38 24.26
N GLN A 70 22.41 30.57 24.66
CA GLN A 70 21.23 31.21 24.09
C GLN A 70 21.39 31.50 22.59
N LYS A 71 22.60 31.85 22.13
CA LYS A 71 22.87 32.06 20.72
C LYS A 71 22.75 30.75 19.95
N ASN A 72 23.37 29.68 20.45
CA ASN A 72 23.33 28.35 19.83
C ASN A 72 21.89 27.82 19.74
N LEU A 73 21.11 27.96 20.81
CA LEU A 73 19.69 27.57 20.82
C LEU A 73 18.86 28.34 19.78
N ARG A 74 19.16 29.63 19.55
CA ARG A 74 18.48 30.41 18.51
C ARG A 74 18.83 29.90 17.12
N GLU A 75 20.09 29.56 16.87
CA GLU A 75 20.53 28.99 15.59
C GLU A 75 19.86 27.63 15.32
N GLU A 76 19.76 26.76 16.32
CA GLU A 76 19.04 25.49 16.22
C GLU A 76 17.55 25.69 15.95
N GLN A 77 16.90 26.65 16.61
CA GLN A 77 15.49 26.96 16.34
C GLN A 77 15.26 27.45 14.90
N VAL A 78 16.19 28.21 14.32
CA VAL A 78 16.10 28.63 12.92
C VAL A 78 16.16 27.42 11.99
N LYS A 79 17.12 26.52 12.20
CA LYS A 79 17.25 25.28 11.40
C LYS A 79 15.99 24.41 11.49
N LEU A 80 15.45 24.21 12.69
CA LEU A 80 14.21 23.45 12.88
C LEU A 80 13.01 24.07 12.15
N ARG A 81 12.93 25.40 12.09
CA ARG A 81 11.87 26.08 11.32
C ARG A 81 12.03 25.88 9.81
N GLU A 82 13.25 25.86 9.31
CA GLU A 82 13.54 25.56 7.90
C GLU A 82 13.16 24.12 7.55
N GLU A 83 13.55 23.15 8.38
CA GLU A 83 13.16 21.74 8.21
C GLU A 83 11.65 21.56 8.22
N GLN A 84 10.94 22.21 9.15
CA GLN A 84 9.47 22.19 9.19
C GLN A 84 8.84 22.80 7.92
N LYS A 85 9.44 23.84 7.35
CA LYS A 85 8.96 24.43 6.10
C LYS A 85 9.14 23.45 4.94
N ASN A 86 10.30 22.81 4.83
CA ASN A 86 10.59 21.83 3.78
C ASN A 86 9.63 20.63 3.86
N LEU A 87 9.38 20.11 5.08
CA LEU A 87 8.42 19.02 5.29
C LEU A 87 7.00 19.41 4.87
N ARG A 88 6.58 20.65 5.12
CA ARG A 88 5.27 21.13 4.66
C ARG A 88 5.19 21.19 3.13
N GLU A 89 6.26 21.64 2.47
CA GLU A 89 6.31 21.67 1.00
C GLU A 89 6.27 20.26 0.38
N GLU A 90 6.96 19.29 0.99
CA GLU A 90 6.86 17.88 0.59
C GLU A 90 5.46 17.31 0.79
N GLN A 91 4.80 17.61 1.92
CA GLN A 91 3.42 17.17 2.15
C GLN A 91 2.44 17.73 1.13
N VAL A 92 2.62 18.98 0.68
CA VAL A 92 1.78 19.57 -0.37
C VAL A 92 2.00 18.82 -1.70
N ARG A 93 3.26 18.58 -2.10
CA ARG A 93 3.57 17.82 -3.33
C ARG A 93 2.98 16.41 -3.31
N LEU A 94 3.12 15.70 -2.20
CA LEU A 94 2.53 14.36 -2.04
C LEU A 94 1.01 14.37 -2.16
N ARG A 95 0.33 15.42 -1.67
CA ARG A 95 -1.12 15.56 -1.85
C ARG A 95 -1.50 15.80 -3.30
N GLU A 96 -0.72 16.60 -4.03
CA GLU A 96 -0.95 16.84 -5.46
C GLU A 96 -0.77 15.56 -6.28
N ASP A 97 0.28 14.79 -6.01
CA ASP A 97 0.53 13.51 -6.69
C ASP A 97 -0.58 12.49 -6.38
N PHE A 98 -1.05 12.44 -5.14
CA PHE A 98 -2.17 11.57 -4.74
C PHE A 98 -3.46 11.95 -5.48
N ASN A 99 -3.74 13.24 -5.64
CA ASN A 99 -4.92 13.69 -6.38
C ASN A 99 -4.85 13.28 -7.86
N LYS A 100 -3.69 13.44 -8.52
CA LYS A 100 -3.48 12.98 -9.90
C LYS A 100 -3.69 11.48 -10.04
N LEU A 101 -3.10 10.69 -9.14
CA LEU A 101 -3.28 9.23 -9.15
C LEU A 101 -4.76 8.84 -9.02
N ARG A 102 -5.52 9.59 -8.20
CA ARG A 102 -6.96 9.37 -8.04
C ARG A 102 -7.75 9.71 -9.30
N GLU A 103 -7.36 10.76 -10.02
CA GLU A 103 -7.94 11.11 -11.33
C GLU A 103 -7.67 10.02 -12.35
N ASP A 104 -6.40 9.59 -12.50
CA ASP A 104 -6.00 8.50 -13.41
C ASP A 104 -6.78 7.20 -13.10
N PHE A 105 -6.95 6.87 -11.81
CA PHE A 105 -7.72 5.70 -11.40
C PHE A 105 -9.19 5.80 -11.80
N ASN A 106 -9.81 6.97 -11.63
CA ASN A 106 -11.20 7.18 -12.05
C ASN A 106 -11.37 7.07 -13.57
N GLU A 107 -10.40 7.58 -14.34
CA GLU A 107 -10.40 7.41 -15.80
C GLU A 107 -10.30 5.94 -16.21
N MET A 108 -9.44 5.17 -15.51
CA MET A 108 -9.32 3.74 -15.73
C MET A 108 -10.62 3.00 -15.43
N LEU A 109 -11.29 3.31 -14.30
CA LEU A 109 -12.60 2.74 -13.98
C LEU A 109 -13.64 3.07 -15.05
N ALA A 110 -13.63 4.28 -15.60
CA ALA A 110 -14.53 4.66 -16.69
C ALA A 110 -14.24 3.87 -17.98
N ILE A 111 -12.97 3.58 -18.29
CA ILE A 111 -12.58 2.70 -19.41
C ILE A 111 -13.13 1.29 -19.18
N ILE A 112 -12.94 0.73 -17.98
CA ILE A 112 -13.42 -0.61 -17.62
C ILE A 112 -14.95 -0.69 -17.76
N GLY A 113 -15.70 0.28 -17.24
CA GLY A 113 -17.17 0.31 -17.39
C GLY A 113 -17.64 0.37 -18.85
N ARG A 114 -16.89 1.06 -19.73
CA ARG A 114 -17.15 1.04 -21.18
C ARG A 114 -16.83 -0.32 -21.82
N MET A 115 -15.78 -1.00 -21.36
CA MET A 115 -15.43 -2.35 -21.82
C MET A 115 -16.51 -3.35 -21.42
N ASP A 116 -16.98 -3.33 -20.17
CA ASP A 116 -18.06 -4.21 -19.70
C ASP A 116 -19.32 -4.04 -20.55
N THR A 117 -19.71 -2.78 -20.82
CA THR A 117 -20.87 -2.50 -21.69
C THR A 117 -20.71 -3.07 -23.09
N ARG A 118 -19.49 -3.04 -23.65
CA ARG A 118 -19.19 -3.62 -24.97
C ARG A 118 -19.23 -5.15 -24.92
N LEU A 119 -18.64 -5.76 -23.89
CA LEU A 119 -18.67 -7.20 -23.68
C LEU A 119 -20.09 -7.72 -23.56
N SER A 120 -20.95 -7.08 -22.77
CA SER A 120 -22.37 -7.47 -22.67
C SER A 120 -23.13 -7.39 -23.99
N ARG A 121 -22.73 -6.50 -24.91
CA ARG A 121 -23.30 -6.48 -26.27
C ARG A 121 -22.81 -7.65 -27.10
N VAL A 122 -21.51 -7.95 -27.02
CA VAL A 122 -20.91 -9.11 -27.70
C VAL A 122 -21.57 -10.40 -27.24
N GLU A 123 -21.73 -10.60 -25.93
CA GLU A 123 -22.44 -11.73 -25.32
C GLU A 123 -23.85 -11.89 -25.90
N LYS A 124 -24.65 -10.82 -25.92
CA LYS A 124 -26.01 -10.85 -26.50
C LYS A 124 -26.04 -11.16 -27.99
N THR A 125 -25.04 -10.73 -28.77
CA THR A 125 -24.93 -11.13 -30.17
C THR A 125 -24.53 -12.59 -30.34
N LEU A 126 -23.67 -13.13 -29.46
CA LEU A 126 -23.29 -14.53 -29.49
C LEU A 126 -24.48 -15.43 -29.13
N GLU A 127 -25.28 -15.10 -28.10
CA GLU A 127 -26.49 -15.84 -27.73
C GLU A 127 -27.49 -15.98 -28.88
N LYS A 128 -27.65 -14.94 -29.71
CA LYS A 128 -28.55 -14.97 -30.87
C LYS A 128 -28.02 -15.86 -31.99
N LEU A 129 -26.71 -15.85 -32.23
CA LEU A 129 -26.08 -16.71 -33.24
C LEU A 129 -26.09 -18.19 -32.82
N THR A 130 -26.01 -18.49 -31.52
CA THR A 130 -26.03 -19.87 -31.03
C THR A 130 -27.39 -20.53 -31.19
N ILE A 131 -28.51 -19.82 -30.95
CA ILE A 131 -29.86 -20.37 -31.12
C ILE A 131 -30.11 -20.84 -32.57
N ASP A 132 -29.72 -20.03 -33.56
CA ASP A 132 -29.91 -20.37 -34.98
C ASP A 132 -29.09 -21.61 -35.39
N VAL A 133 -27.89 -21.78 -34.84
CA VAL A 133 -27.04 -22.94 -35.13
C VAL A 133 -27.53 -24.21 -34.45
N GLU A 134 -28.09 -24.13 -33.24
CA GLU A 134 -28.68 -25.30 -32.60
C GLU A 134 -29.88 -25.85 -33.38
N ASP A 135 -30.76 -24.97 -33.83
CA ASP A 135 -31.95 -25.37 -34.57
C ASP A 135 -31.59 -25.88 -35.97
N GLU A 136 -30.60 -25.26 -36.64
CA GLU A 136 -30.02 -25.79 -37.87
C GLU A 136 -29.40 -27.18 -37.64
N ALA A 137 -28.62 -27.35 -36.57
CA ALA A 137 -28.00 -28.62 -36.21
C ALA A 137 -29.03 -29.72 -35.99
N LYS A 138 -30.07 -29.47 -35.17
CA LYS A 138 -31.15 -30.44 -34.92
C LYS A 138 -31.85 -30.83 -36.21
N SER A 139 -32.13 -29.87 -37.10
CA SER A 139 -32.77 -30.13 -38.38
C SER A 139 -31.89 -30.97 -39.32
N VAL A 140 -30.63 -30.58 -39.51
CA VAL A 140 -29.68 -31.26 -40.41
C VAL A 140 -29.36 -32.65 -39.89
N VAL A 141 -29.02 -32.79 -38.61
CA VAL A 141 -28.65 -34.09 -38.01
C VAL A 141 -29.85 -35.05 -38.08
N LYS A 142 -31.07 -34.58 -37.78
CA LYS A 142 -32.29 -35.39 -37.92
C LYS A 142 -32.46 -35.90 -39.36
N HIS A 143 -32.26 -35.02 -40.34
CA HIS A 143 -32.36 -35.41 -41.75
C HIS A 143 -31.31 -36.48 -42.11
N ARG A 144 -30.04 -36.29 -41.71
CA ARG A 144 -28.95 -37.24 -41.98
C ARG A 144 -29.15 -38.59 -41.29
N LEU A 145 -29.63 -38.59 -40.05
CA LEU A 145 -29.99 -39.82 -39.33
C LEU A 145 -31.10 -40.59 -40.07
N LYS A 146 -32.08 -39.87 -40.62
CA LYS A 146 -33.16 -40.49 -41.39
C LYS A 146 -32.66 -41.15 -42.69
N GLU A 147 -31.68 -40.56 -43.37
CA GLU A 147 -31.04 -41.16 -44.57
C GLU A 147 -30.39 -42.51 -44.27
N ILE A 148 -29.87 -42.71 -43.05
CA ILE A 148 -29.27 -43.96 -42.59
C ILE A 148 -30.27 -44.87 -41.84
N GLY A 149 -31.56 -44.53 -41.86
CA GLY A 149 -32.65 -45.35 -41.30
C GLY A 149 -32.94 -45.13 -39.81
N ILE A 150 -32.37 -44.10 -39.17
CA ILE A 150 -32.58 -43.77 -37.75
C ILE A 150 -33.56 -42.59 -37.66
N ASN A 151 -34.75 -42.82 -37.11
CA ASN A 151 -35.77 -41.78 -36.96
C ASN A 151 -35.80 -41.26 -35.50
N VAL A 152 -35.14 -40.13 -35.24
CA VAL A 152 -35.04 -39.52 -33.91
C VAL A 152 -35.53 -38.07 -33.97
N ASP A 153 -36.30 -37.65 -32.98
CA ASP A 153 -36.58 -36.23 -32.74
C ASP A 153 -35.48 -35.63 -31.86
N LEU A 154 -34.86 -34.53 -32.34
CA LEU A 154 -33.73 -33.88 -31.66
C LEU A 154 -34.17 -32.57 -30.99
N THR A 155 -33.73 -32.39 -29.75
CA THR A 155 -34.00 -31.24 -28.87
C THR A 155 -32.76 -30.91 -28.06
N SER A 156 -32.74 -29.80 -27.32
CA SER A 156 -31.69 -29.54 -26.33
C SER A 156 -32.01 -30.29 -25.03
N LEU A 157 -31.00 -30.87 -24.37
CA LEU A 157 -31.15 -31.50 -23.05
C LEU A 157 -30.54 -30.58 -21.99
N ILE A 158 -31.39 -30.05 -21.11
CA ILE A 158 -30.98 -29.14 -20.02
C ILE A 158 -31.15 -29.89 -18.70
N LEU A 159 -30.04 -30.05 -17.97
CA LEU A 159 -29.95 -30.67 -16.66
C LEU A 159 -29.25 -29.71 -15.68
N PRO A 160 -29.35 -29.91 -14.35
CA PRO A 160 -28.78 -28.97 -13.37
C PRO A 160 -27.26 -28.75 -13.48
N ASP A 161 -26.51 -29.74 -13.97
CA ASP A 161 -25.05 -29.78 -14.03
C ASP A 161 -24.48 -29.85 -15.46
N LEU A 162 -25.36 -29.88 -16.46
CA LEU A 162 -25.04 -30.13 -17.85
C LEU A 162 -26.09 -29.60 -18.83
N GLU A 163 -25.64 -29.07 -19.97
CA GLU A 163 -26.47 -28.77 -21.13
C GLU A 163 -25.86 -29.35 -22.40
N LEU A 164 -26.71 -29.95 -23.24
CA LEU A 164 -26.40 -30.47 -24.57
C LEU A 164 -27.27 -29.80 -25.62
N ASN A 165 -26.66 -29.28 -26.69
CA ASN A 165 -27.39 -28.60 -27.75
C ASN A 165 -28.21 -29.57 -28.63
N VAL A 166 -27.73 -30.81 -28.80
CA VAL A 166 -28.37 -31.84 -29.62
C VAL A 166 -28.53 -33.11 -28.81
N TYR A 167 -29.76 -33.49 -28.53
CA TYR A 167 -30.11 -34.72 -27.84
C TYR A 167 -31.40 -35.32 -28.38
N GLY A 168 -31.44 -36.65 -28.53
CA GLY A 168 -32.67 -37.36 -28.87
C GLY A 168 -32.53 -38.87 -28.69
N VAL A 169 -33.68 -39.54 -28.58
CA VAL A 169 -33.75 -40.98 -28.29
C VAL A 169 -34.74 -41.65 -29.23
N SER A 170 -34.36 -42.82 -29.77
CA SER A 170 -35.26 -43.75 -30.48
C SER A 170 -34.84 -45.18 -30.18
N ASP A 171 -35.78 -45.99 -29.69
CA ASP A 171 -35.55 -47.39 -29.33
C ASP A 171 -34.27 -47.59 -28.48
N ASP A 172 -33.28 -48.31 -29.03
CA ASP A 172 -32.00 -48.62 -28.41
C ASP A 172 -30.90 -47.58 -28.71
N VAL A 173 -31.23 -46.46 -29.37
CA VAL A 173 -30.27 -45.43 -29.79
C VAL A 173 -30.52 -44.10 -29.08
N CYS A 174 -29.46 -43.45 -28.62
CA CYS A 174 -29.49 -42.05 -28.22
C CYS A 174 -28.42 -41.24 -28.98
N VAL A 175 -28.81 -40.05 -29.41
CA VAL A 175 -27.95 -39.08 -30.09
C VAL A 175 -27.57 -38.01 -29.09
N ILE A 176 -26.28 -37.68 -29.03
CA ILE A 176 -25.72 -36.69 -28.10
C ILE A 176 -24.75 -35.82 -28.89
N GLY A 177 -24.87 -34.50 -28.79
CA GLY A 177 -24.00 -33.61 -29.53
C GLY A 177 -24.03 -32.15 -29.13
N GLU A 178 -23.03 -31.46 -29.66
CA GLU A 178 -22.82 -30.01 -29.55
C GLU A 178 -23.03 -29.34 -30.90
N ALA A 179 -23.53 -28.11 -30.87
CA ALA A 179 -23.77 -27.29 -32.05
C ALA A 179 -23.12 -25.91 -31.85
N THR A 180 -22.21 -25.53 -32.73
CA THR A 180 -21.55 -24.21 -32.64
C THR A 180 -21.12 -23.68 -33.99
N VAL A 181 -21.01 -22.35 -34.12
CA VAL A 181 -20.60 -21.69 -35.37
C VAL A 181 -19.15 -22.05 -35.73
N ARG A 182 -18.25 -22.07 -34.73
CA ARG A 182 -16.81 -22.28 -34.92
C ARG A 182 -16.22 -22.98 -33.72
N ALA A 183 -15.39 -24.00 -33.96
CA ALA A 183 -14.71 -24.72 -32.89
C ALA A 183 -13.33 -25.25 -33.30
N GLY A 184 -12.45 -25.31 -32.30
CA GLY A 184 -11.17 -26.03 -32.34
C GLY A 184 -11.24 -27.35 -31.58
N ALA A 185 -10.09 -27.98 -31.34
CA ALA A 185 -10.00 -29.34 -30.79
C ALA A 185 -10.65 -29.52 -29.38
N GLY A 186 -10.77 -28.46 -28.59
CA GLY A 186 -11.34 -28.50 -27.23
C GLY A 186 -12.81 -28.93 -27.17
N LEU A 187 -13.58 -28.74 -28.25
CA LEU A 187 -15.00 -29.12 -28.29
C LEU A 187 -15.19 -30.64 -28.19
N VAL A 188 -14.24 -31.43 -28.68
CA VAL A 188 -14.25 -32.89 -28.52
C VAL A 188 -14.14 -33.26 -27.05
N ASP A 189 -13.21 -32.63 -26.32
CA ASP A 189 -13.02 -32.91 -24.89
C ASP A 189 -14.26 -32.51 -24.09
N GLU A 190 -14.86 -31.37 -24.45
CA GLU A 190 -16.09 -30.91 -23.83
C GLU A 190 -17.22 -31.93 -24.01
N LEU A 191 -17.52 -32.34 -25.24
CA LEU A 191 -18.56 -33.32 -25.52
C LEU A 191 -18.31 -34.66 -24.80
N LEU A 192 -17.07 -35.14 -24.75
CA LEU A 192 -16.72 -36.37 -24.04
C LEU A 192 -16.87 -36.22 -22.52
N ASN A 193 -16.50 -35.09 -21.94
CA ASN A 193 -16.71 -34.79 -20.53
C ASN A 193 -18.21 -34.73 -20.20
N LYS A 194 -19.02 -34.11 -21.07
CA LYS A 194 -20.47 -34.06 -20.95
C LYS A 194 -21.07 -35.48 -21.03
N LEU A 195 -20.59 -36.32 -21.94
CA LEU A 195 -20.97 -37.73 -21.99
C LEU A 195 -20.63 -38.48 -20.69
N ASN A 196 -19.43 -38.29 -20.14
CA ASN A 196 -19.04 -38.94 -18.89
C ASN A 196 -19.93 -38.51 -17.71
N LYS A 197 -20.26 -37.21 -17.61
CA LYS A 197 -21.24 -36.72 -16.63
C LYS A 197 -22.62 -37.35 -16.81
N LEU A 198 -23.10 -37.50 -18.04
CA LEU A 198 -24.36 -38.23 -18.27
C LEU A 198 -24.28 -39.68 -17.79
N ARG A 199 -23.15 -40.35 -17.99
CA ARG A 199 -22.96 -41.74 -17.54
C ARG A 199 -22.99 -41.86 -16.02
N GLU A 200 -22.41 -40.91 -15.32
CA GLU A 200 -22.29 -40.91 -13.86
C GLU A 200 -23.56 -40.44 -13.17
N ASN A 201 -24.13 -39.32 -13.63
CA ASN A 201 -25.20 -38.60 -12.92
C ASN A 201 -26.58 -38.87 -13.50
N HIS A 202 -26.68 -39.20 -14.80
CA HIS A 202 -27.94 -39.28 -15.54
C HIS A 202 -28.02 -40.50 -16.49
N PRO A 203 -27.73 -41.73 -16.02
CA PRO A 203 -27.70 -42.92 -16.88
C PRO A 203 -29.06 -43.24 -17.53
N GLU A 204 -30.18 -42.77 -16.95
CA GLU A 204 -31.53 -42.92 -17.50
C GLU A 204 -31.71 -42.23 -18.87
N LYS A 205 -30.85 -41.24 -19.16
CA LYS A 205 -30.82 -40.49 -20.41
C LYS A 205 -30.03 -41.20 -21.51
N LEU A 206 -29.34 -42.30 -21.21
CA LEU A 206 -28.55 -43.04 -22.18
C LEU A 206 -29.31 -44.26 -22.71
N ARG A 207 -28.89 -44.75 -23.87
CA ARG A 207 -29.35 -45.99 -24.49
C ARG A 207 -28.16 -46.85 -24.89
N LYS A 208 -28.45 -48.10 -25.26
CA LYS A 208 -27.44 -49.13 -25.60
C LYS A 208 -26.50 -48.69 -26.71
N ASN A 209 -26.97 -47.89 -27.67
CA ASN A 209 -26.15 -47.37 -28.74
C ASN A 209 -26.13 -45.85 -28.70
N ILE A 210 -24.94 -45.26 -28.63
CA ILE A 210 -24.73 -43.83 -28.56
C ILE A 210 -24.17 -43.35 -29.90
N ILE A 211 -24.79 -42.31 -30.45
CA ILE A 211 -24.25 -41.55 -31.59
C ILE A 211 -23.75 -40.22 -31.05
N LEU A 212 -22.44 -40.00 -31.14
CA LEU A 212 -21.83 -38.71 -30.85
C LEU A 212 -21.79 -37.87 -32.13
N VAL A 213 -22.38 -36.68 -32.05
CA VAL A 213 -22.45 -35.76 -33.18
C VAL A 213 -21.92 -34.38 -32.80
N MET A 214 -21.25 -33.74 -33.74
CA MET A 214 -20.79 -32.37 -33.63
C MET A 214 -21.23 -31.62 -34.87
N TYR A 215 -22.08 -30.63 -34.68
CA TYR A 215 -22.47 -29.73 -35.76
C TYR A 215 -21.65 -28.44 -35.67
N VAL A 216 -20.74 -28.25 -36.63
CA VAL A 216 -19.85 -27.08 -36.64
C VAL A 216 -19.83 -26.42 -38.01
N SER A 217 -20.32 -25.19 -38.11
CA SER A 217 -20.38 -24.47 -39.40
C SER A 217 -18.98 -24.22 -39.98
N LEU A 218 -18.01 -23.91 -39.11
CA LEU A 218 -16.61 -23.63 -39.47
C LEU A 218 -15.63 -24.39 -38.54
N PRO A 219 -15.36 -25.68 -38.78
CA PRO A 219 -14.40 -26.44 -37.97
C PRO A 219 -12.96 -26.08 -38.32
N MET A 220 -12.10 -25.98 -37.30
CA MET A 220 -10.65 -25.90 -37.52
C MET A 220 -10.07 -27.26 -37.93
N VAL A 221 -8.91 -27.29 -38.59
CA VAL A 221 -8.28 -28.54 -39.09
C VAL A 221 -8.04 -29.54 -37.95
N GLU A 222 -7.51 -29.07 -36.82
CA GLU A 222 -7.28 -29.84 -35.60
C GLU A 222 -8.55 -30.50 -35.03
N LEU A 223 -9.73 -29.89 -35.24
CA LEU A 223 -10.99 -30.46 -34.80
C LEU A 223 -11.37 -31.68 -35.65
N ILE A 224 -11.15 -31.59 -36.96
CA ILE A 224 -11.44 -32.69 -37.90
C ILE A 224 -10.56 -33.90 -37.56
N GLU A 225 -9.27 -33.66 -37.29
CA GLU A 225 -8.32 -34.72 -36.90
C GLU A 225 -8.73 -35.37 -35.57
N LYS A 226 -9.01 -34.57 -34.55
CA LYS A 226 -9.40 -35.09 -33.23
C LYS A 226 -10.76 -35.77 -33.23
N ALA A 227 -11.72 -35.29 -34.02
CA ALA A 227 -13.01 -35.95 -34.18
C ALA A 227 -12.87 -37.34 -34.83
N LYS A 228 -11.92 -37.50 -35.78
CA LYS A 228 -11.57 -38.80 -36.36
C LYS A 228 -10.99 -39.76 -35.32
N GLU A 229 -10.04 -39.27 -34.51
CA GLU A 229 -9.43 -40.06 -33.43
C GLU A 229 -10.47 -40.51 -32.39
N ALA A 230 -11.38 -39.59 -32.01
CA ALA A 230 -12.43 -39.84 -31.03
C ALA A 230 -13.67 -40.55 -31.61
N ARG A 231 -13.69 -40.83 -32.93
CA ARG A 231 -14.82 -41.43 -33.65
C ARG A 231 -16.15 -40.67 -33.47
N ILE A 232 -16.10 -39.35 -33.54
CA ILE A 232 -17.27 -38.47 -33.39
C ILE A 232 -17.71 -37.96 -34.76
N TRP A 233 -18.99 -38.07 -35.07
CA TRP A 233 -19.54 -37.61 -36.35
C TRP A 233 -19.53 -36.08 -36.45
N LEU A 234 -18.76 -35.53 -37.40
CA LEU A 234 -18.58 -34.09 -37.58
C LEU A 234 -19.16 -33.64 -38.93
N LEU A 235 -20.12 -32.73 -38.90
CA LEU A 235 -20.81 -32.24 -40.09
C LEU A 235 -21.29 -30.79 -39.96
N LYS A 236 -21.68 -30.21 -41.10
CA LYS A 236 -22.49 -28.99 -41.23
C LYS A 236 -23.62 -29.23 -42.25
N ALA A 237 -24.46 -28.23 -42.49
CA ALA A 237 -25.56 -28.32 -43.46
C ALA A 237 -25.12 -28.83 -44.85
N THR A 238 -23.99 -28.34 -45.36
CA THR A 238 -23.55 -28.60 -46.74
C THR A 238 -22.47 -29.66 -46.90
N GLU A 239 -21.87 -30.13 -45.81
CA GLU A 239 -20.68 -30.97 -45.86
C GLU A 239 -20.60 -31.89 -44.65
N GLU A 240 -20.11 -33.09 -44.88
CA GLU A 240 -19.77 -34.03 -43.82
C GLU A 240 -18.24 -34.16 -43.78
N PHE A 241 -17.64 -33.68 -42.69
CA PHE A 241 -16.18 -33.65 -42.56
C PHE A 241 -15.60 -35.00 -42.15
N TYR A 242 -16.36 -35.76 -41.36
CA TYR A 242 -16.01 -37.12 -40.97
C TYR A 242 -17.23 -37.86 -40.43
N ARG A 243 -17.50 -39.07 -40.94
CA ARG A 243 -18.47 -40.03 -40.41
C ARG A 243 -17.75 -41.31 -39.97
N PRO A 244 -17.93 -41.78 -38.72
CA PRO A 244 -17.40 -43.07 -38.28
C PRO A 244 -17.94 -44.25 -39.11
N GLU A 245 -17.09 -45.25 -39.38
CA GLU A 245 -17.50 -46.50 -40.06
C GLU A 245 -18.55 -47.27 -39.23
N GLU A 246 -18.37 -47.30 -37.91
CA GLU A 246 -19.35 -47.75 -36.93
C GLU A 246 -19.90 -46.53 -36.17
N LEU A 247 -21.08 -46.06 -36.58
CA LEU A 247 -21.71 -44.87 -36.00
C LEU A 247 -22.27 -45.11 -34.58
N LEU A 248 -22.51 -46.37 -34.23
CA LEU A 248 -23.11 -46.78 -32.96
C LEU A 248 -22.02 -47.20 -31.98
N LEU A 249 -21.69 -46.33 -31.03
CA LEU A 249 -20.86 -46.70 -29.89
C LEU A 249 -21.73 -47.50 -28.91
N ARG A 250 -21.32 -48.73 -28.57
CA ARG A 250 -22.02 -49.50 -27.54
C ARG A 250 -21.77 -48.89 -26.17
N TYR A 251 -22.86 -48.53 -25.50
CA TYR A 251 -22.89 -48.15 -24.10
C TYR A 251 -22.64 -49.35 -23.21
#